data_AF-A0A423TQ12-F1
#
_entry.id   AF-A0A423TQ12-F1
#
_cell.length_a   1.000
_cell.length_b   1.000
_cell.length_c   1.000
_cell.angle_alpha   90.00
_cell.angle_beta   90.00
_cell.angle_gamma   90.00
#
_symmetry.space_group_name_H-M   'P 1'
#
loop_
_entity.id
_entity.type
_entity.pdbx_description
1 polymer ?
#
loop_
_entity_poly.entity_id
_entity_poly.type
_entity_poly.pdbx_seq_one_letter_code
_entity_poly.pdbx_strand_id
1 'polypeptide(L)'
;MYQHHIHTSGRSARMKTILCLCVCFSVCALSVTGLSCVRDLTCTKLKALFMFCKYGVVSGPCRDCQCAKGPGEECGGMFNLSGICVRGFYCKKDCPIFGVGRCMAL
;
A
#
# COMPACT_ATOMS: atom_id res chain seq x y z
N MET A 1 1.83 -67.41 21.19
CA MET A 1 2.32 -66.33 22.08
C MET A 1 1.98 -64.99 21.45
N TYR A 2 1.38 -64.13 22.25
CA TYR A 2 0.72 -62.86 21.92
C TYR A 2 1.73 -61.71 21.68
N GLN A 3 1.36 -60.78 20.79
CA GLN A 3 1.58 -59.30 20.84
C GLN A 3 3.03 -58.75 20.91
N HIS A 4 3.40 -57.55 20.46
CA HIS A 4 2.75 -56.42 19.80
C HIS A 4 3.90 -55.61 19.15
N HIS A 5 3.94 -55.45 17.83
CA HIS A 5 4.71 -54.37 17.21
C HIS A 5 3.84 -53.11 17.25
N ILE A 6 4.11 -52.21 18.20
CA ILE A 6 3.45 -50.90 18.28
C ILE A 6 4.00 -50.04 17.14
N HIS A 7 3.21 -49.89 16.08
CA HIS A 7 3.40 -48.92 15.02
C HIS A 7 3.36 -47.49 15.61
N THR A 8 4.52 -46.86 15.77
CA THR A 8 4.66 -45.40 15.97
C THR A 8 4.81 -44.66 14.64
N SER A 9 4.14 -45.11 13.57
CA SER A 9 4.21 -44.51 12.24
C SER A 9 2.90 -43.80 11.86
N GLY A 10 2.51 -42.81 12.66
CA GLY A 10 1.28 -42.01 12.41
C GLY A 10 1.30 -40.59 12.99
N ARG A 11 2.22 -40.29 13.91
CA ARG A 11 2.37 -38.96 14.53
C ARG A 11 3.32 -38.02 13.79
N SER A 12 4.27 -38.55 13.02
CA SER A 12 5.34 -37.77 12.37
C SER A 12 4.87 -36.93 11.19
N ALA A 13 3.96 -37.45 10.35
CA ALA A 13 3.42 -36.70 9.21
C ALA A 13 2.53 -35.53 9.65
N ARG A 14 1.66 -35.75 10.65
CA ARG A 14 0.77 -34.72 11.20
C ARG A 14 1.53 -33.55 11.82
N MET A 15 2.63 -33.83 12.52
CA MET A 15 3.46 -32.79 13.15
C MET A 15 4.14 -31.89 12.11
N LYS A 16 4.62 -32.47 11.00
CA LYS A 16 5.24 -31.71 9.90
C LYS A 16 4.23 -30.86 9.14
N THR A 17 3.03 -31.39 8.90
CA THR A 17 1.94 -30.64 8.25
C THR A 17 1.48 -29.46 9.09
N ILE A 18 1.32 -29.64 10.40
CA ILE A 18 0.93 -28.56 11.32
C ILE A 18 2.03 -27.48 11.36
N LEU A 19 3.30 -27.89 11.45
CA LEU A 19 4.42 -26.95 11.43
C LEU A 19 4.45 -26.13 10.13
N CYS A 20 4.23 -26.78 8.98
CA CYS A 20 4.19 -26.12 7.68
C CYS A 20 3.04 -25.10 7.60
N LEU A 21 1.84 -25.46 8.07
CA LEU A 21 0.70 -24.55 8.12
C LEU A 21 0.94 -23.36 9.06
N CYS A 22 1.56 -23.57 10.21
CA CYS A 22 1.91 -22.49 11.14
C CYS A 22 2.93 -21.52 10.53
N VAL A 23 3.94 -22.03 9.81
CA VAL A 23 4.93 -21.20 9.12
C VAL A 23 4.29 -20.41 7.96
N CYS A 24 3.43 -21.04 7.17
CA CYS A 24 2.70 -20.32 6.11
C CYS A 24 1.80 -19.23 6.70
N PHE A 25 1.08 -19.52 7.78
CA PHE A 25 0.23 -18.55 8.45
C PHE A 25 1.02 -17.38 9.05
N SER A 26 2.19 -17.64 9.65
CA SER A 26 3.03 -16.57 10.20
C SER A 26 3.63 -15.68 9.11
N VAL A 27 4.05 -16.24 7.98
CA VAL A 27 4.50 -15.45 6.81
C VAL A 27 3.35 -14.61 6.25
N CYS A 28 2.15 -15.16 6.16
CA CYS A 28 0.95 -14.41 5.76
C CYS A 28 0.59 -13.31 6.77
N ALA A 29 0.69 -13.56 8.08
CA ALA A 29 0.40 -12.57 9.10
C ALA A 29 1.42 -11.40 9.11
N LEU A 30 2.69 -11.68 8.81
CA LEU A 30 3.74 -10.66 8.71
C LEU A 30 3.66 -9.83 7.41
N SER A 31 3.05 -10.36 6.36
CA SER A 31 2.94 -9.68 5.06
C SER A 31 1.74 -8.74 4.95
N VAL A 32 0.90 -8.63 5.98
CA VAL A 32 -0.18 -7.64 6.04
C VAL A 32 0.22 -6.44 6.91
N THR A 33 1.24 -5.71 6.49
CA THR A 33 1.33 -4.29 6.85
C THR A 33 0.45 -3.53 5.85
N GLY A 34 -0.86 -3.56 6.08
CA GLY A 34 -1.79 -2.76 5.29
C GLY A 34 -1.42 -1.28 5.39
N LEU A 35 -1.39 -0.57 4.26
CA LEU A 35 -1.16 0.87 4.21
C LEU A 35 -2.25 1.56 5.05
N SER A 36 -1.93 1.81 6.31
CA SER A 36 -2.87 2.38 7.28
C SER A 36 -2.55 3.85 7.39
N CYS A 37 -3.54 4.69 7.14
CA CYS A 37 -3.40 6.11 7.39
C CYS A 37 -3.29 6.34 8.91
N VAL A 38 -2.33 7.16 9.31
CA VAL A 38 -2.24 7.63 10.69
C VAL A 38 -3.45 8.54 10.95
N ARG A 39 -4.22 8.23 12.00
CA ARG A 39 -5.56 8.81 12.24
C ARG A 39 -5.58 10.33 12.49
N ASP A 40 -4.43 10.94 12.76
CA ASP A 40 -4.30 12.37 13.11
C ASP A 40 -3.68 13.24 12.01
N LEU A 41 -3.38 12.69 10.83
CA LEU A 41 -2.91 13.49 9.69
C LEU A 41 -4.09 14.03 8.87
N THR A 42 -4.64 15.17 9.31
CA THR A 42 -5.55 15.96 8.48
C THR A 42 -4.79 17.13 7.84
N CYS A 43 -5.04 17.38 6.55
CA CYS A 43 -4.50 18.53 5.86
C CYS A 43 -5.20 19.80 6.33
N THR A 44 -4.51 20.57 7.17
CA THR A 44 -4.99 21.85 7.68
C THR A 44 -4.35 23.00 6.91
N LYS A 45 -5.00 24.17 6.92
CA LYS A 45 -4.45 25.40 6.31
C LYS A 45 -3.07 25.75 6.88
N LEU A 46 -2.87 25.57 8.19
CA LEU A 46 -1.59 25.84 8.84
C LEU A 46 -0.49 24.93 8.27
N LYS A 47 -0.74 23.61 8.17
CA LYS A 47 0.22 22.66 7.61
C LYS A 47 0.52 22.96 6.14
N ALA A 48 -0.50 23.30 5.36
CA ALA A 48 -0.35 23.68 3.96
C ALA A 48 0.53 24.93 3.78
N LEU A 49 0.41 25.91 4.69
CA LEU A 49 1.18 27.16 4.64
C LEU A 49 2.70 26.92 4.80
N PHE A 50 3.08 25.92 5.61
CA PHE A 50 4.49 25.58 5.88
C PHE A 50 5.14 24.70 4.80
N MET A 51 4.40 24.18 3.81
CA MET A 51 4.96 23.27 2.80
C MET A 51 5.60 23.97 1.59
N PHE A 52 5.35 25.27 1.40
CA PHE A 52 5.93 26.08 0.31
C PHE A 52 5.86 25.40 -1.09
N CYS A 53 4.71 24.78 -1.40
CA CYS A 53 4.55 24.02 -2.65
C CYS A 53 4.36 24.94 -3.87
N LYS A 54 5.12 24.70 -4.94
CA LYS A 54 5.09 25.47 -6.20
C LYS A 54 3.69 25.62 -6.82
N TYR A 55 2.90 24.55 -6.84
CA TYR A 55 1.57 24.53 -7.44
C TYR A 55 0.45 24.44 -6.38
N GLY A 56 0.76 24.78 -5.13
CA GLY A 56 -0.16 24.64 -4.01
C GLY A 56 -0.21 23.23 -3.43
N VAL A 57 -1.17 23.04 -2.52
CA VAL A 57 -1.31 21.83 -1.70
C VAL A 57 -2.62 21.14 -2.04
N VAL A 58 -2.58 19.81 -2.06
CA VAL A 58 -3.72 18.92 -2.27
C VAL A 58 -3.82 17.93 -1.12
N SER A 59 -5.03 17.39 -0.93
CA SER A 59 -5.28 16.36 0.08
C SER A 59 -4.98 14.98 -0.51
N GLY A 60 -4.05 14.26 0.11
CA GLY A 60 -3.67 12.91 -0.27
C GLY A 60 -4.75 11.86 0.05
N PRO A 61 -4.54 10.60 -0.37
CA PRO A 61 -5.45 9.49 -0.04
C PRO A 61 -5.63 9.28 1.47
N CYS A 62 -4.63 9.66 2.27
CA CYS A 62 -4.67 9.61 3.73
C CYS A 62 -5.13 10.92 4.37
N ARG A 63 -5.72 11.84 3.59
CA ARG A 63 -6.13 13.18 4.03
C ARG A 63 -4.97 14.06 4.53
N ASP A 64 -3.74 13.68 4.27
CA ASP A 64 -2.53 14.45 4.54
C ASP A 64 -2.31 15.53 3.48
N CYS A 65 -1.50 16.55 3.80
CA CYS A 65 -1.13 17.57 2.83
C CYS A 65 0.01 17.07 1.93
N GLN A 66 -0.15 17.20 0.62
CA GLN A 66 0.88 16.90 -0.37
C GLN A 66 1.03 18.06 -1.36
N CYS A 67 2.24 18.26 -1.90
CA CYS A 67 2.43 19.25 -2.95
C CYS A 67 1.79 18.77 -4.26
N ALA A 68 1.00 19.65 -4.88
CA ALA A 68 0.39 19.36 -6.17
C ALA A 68 1.44 19.32 -7.29
N LYS A 69 1.19 18.49 -8.29
CA LYS A 69 1.97 18.35 -9.52
C LYS A 69 1.50 19.32 -10.59
N GLY A 70 2.43 19.95 -11.27
CA GLY A 70 2.19 20.93 -12.33
C GLY A 70 2.09 20.30 -13.73
N PRO A 71 1.93 21.15 -14.75
CA PRO A 71 1.79 20.70 -16.14
C PRO A 71 2.95 19.80 -16.59
N GLY A 72 2.63 18.64 -17.16
CA GLY A 72 3.61 17.68 -17.70
C GLY A 72 4.41 16.89 -16.67
N GLU A 73 4.26 17.19 -15.37
CA GLU A 73 4.86 16.41 -14.28
C GLU A 73 4.18 15.05 -14.11
N GLU A 74 4.93 14.09 -13.58
CA GLU A 74 4.44 12.75 -13.31
C GLU A 74 3.36 12.75 -12.21
N CYS A 75 2.33 11.92 -12.39
CA CYS A 75 1.21 11.77 -11.48
C CYS A 75 0.66 10.33 -11.45
N GLY A 76 -0.19 10.04 -10.47
CA GLY A 76 -0.91 8.77 -10.37
C GLY A 76 -0.13 7.67 -9.65
N GLY A 77 -0.18 6.46 -10.17
CA GLY A 77 0.30 5.25 -9.50
C GLY A 77 -0.65 4.77 -8.40
N MET A 78 -0.25 3.72 -7.69
CA MET A 78 -1.04 3.15 -6.60
C MET A 78 -1.26 4.21 -5.51
N PHE A 79 -2.52 4.50 -5.16
CA PHE A 79 -2.90 5.56 -4.21
C PHE A 79 -2.34 6.97 -4.53
N ASN A 80 -2.07 7.29 -5.80
CA ASN A 80 -1.43 8.55 -6.20
C ASN A 80 -0.01 8.78 -5.63
N LEU A 81 0.76 7.71 -5.39
CA LEU A 81 2.14 7.81 -4.89
C LEU A 81 3.08 8.61 -5.81
N SER A 82 2.85 8.61 -7.12
CA SER A 82 3.60 9.46 -8.07
C SER A 82 3.18 10.94 -8.00
N GLY A 83 2.05 11.25 -7.36
CA GLY A 83 1.57 12.60 -7.11
C GLY A 83 0.17 12.88 -7.65
N ILE A 84 -0.38 14.01 -7.21
CA ILE A 84 -1.73 14.48 -7.56
C ILE A 84 -1.60 15.81 -8.30
N CYS A 85 -2.27 15.95 -9.44
CA CYS A 85 -2.23 17.18 -10.23
C CYS A 85 -2.88 18.37 -9.53
N VAL A 86 -2.37 19.57 -9.82
CA VAL A 86 -2.98 20.84 -9.41
C VAL A 86 -4.38 21.00 -9.99
N ARG A 87 -5.22 21.78 -9.31
CA ARG A 87 -6.58 22.09 -9.76
C ARG A 87 -6.54 22.64 -11.20
N GLY A 88 -7.45 22.17 -12.04
CA GLY A 88 -7.47 22.49 -13.47
C GLY A 88 -6.73 21.48 -14.35
N PHE A 89 -6.10 20.46 -13.77
CA PHE A 89 -5.38 19.41 -14.48
C PHE A 89 -5.89 18.03 -14.06
N TYR A 90 -5.78 17.05 -14.96
CA TYR A 90 -6.04 15.64 -14.71
C TYR A 90 -4.81 14.79 -15.04
N CYS A 91 -4.72 13.62 -14.41
CA CYS A 91 -3.63 12.69 -14.68
C CYS A 91 -3.94 11.83 -15.90
N LYS A 92 -3.30 12.15 -17.03
CA LYS A 92 -3.39 11.33 -18.25
C LYS A 92 -2.43 10.16 -18.13
N LYS A 93 -2.97 8.97 -17.86
CA LYS A 93 -2.21 7.73 -17.70
C LYS A 93 -1.64 7.27 -19.05
N ASP A 94 -0.34 6.99 -19.07
CA ASP A 94 0.34 6.48 -20.28
C ASP A 94 0.01 4.99 -20.49
N CYS A 95 -0.18 4.24 -19.40
CA CYS A 95 -0.55 2.83 -19.41
C CYS A 95 -1.58 2.53 -18.30
N PRO A 96 -2.69 1.83 -18.59
CA PRO A 96 -3.71 1.53 -17.59
C PRO A 96 -3.24 0.58 -16.47
N ILE A 97 -2.19 -0.22 -16.71
CA ILE A 97 -1.69 -1.23 -15.76
C ILE A 97 -0.90 -0.58 -14.61
N PHE A 98 -0.01 0.36 -14.93
CA PHE A 98 0.86 1.00 -13.94
C PHE A 98 0.17 2.17 -13.23
N GLY A 99 -0.85 2.76 -13.85
CA GLY A 99 -1.61 3.86 -13.26
C GLY A 99 -0.86 5.19 -13.16
N VAL A 100 0.40 5.25 -13.61
CA VAL A 100 1.25 6.45 -13.68
C VAL A 100 1.02 7.17 -15.01
N GLY A 101 1.14 8.49 -15.01
CA GLY A 101 0.96 9.34 -16.18
C GLY A 101 1.50 10.74 -15.98
N ARG A 102 0.97 11.70 -16.74
CA ARG A 102 1.35 13.11 -16.66
C ARG A 102 0.15 14.04 -16.49
N CYS A 103 0.36 15.16 -15.81
CA CYS A 103 -0.67 16.17 -15.60
C CYS A 103 -0.96 16.97 -16.88
N MET A 104 -2.19 16.84 -17.38
CA MET A 104 -2.70 17.51 -18.57
C MET A 104 -3.84 18.46 -18.19
N ALA A 105 -3.98 19.59 -18.89
CA ALA A 105 -5.07 20.53 -18.64
C ALA A 105 -6.44 19.87 -18.89
N LEU A 106 -7.41 20.16 -18.02
CA LEU A 106 -8.81 19.71 -18.14
C LEU A 106 -9.48 20.25 -19.41
#